data_AF-A0A532UFY2-F1
#
_entry.id   AF-A0A532UFY2-F1
#
_cell.length_a   1.000
_cell.length_b   1.000
_cell.length_c   1.000
_cell.angle_alpha   90.00
_cell.angle_beta   90.00
_cell.angle_gamma   90.00
#
_symmetry.space_group_name_H-M   'P 1'
#
loop_
_entity.id
_entity.type
_entity.pdbx_description
1 polymer ?
#
loop_
_entity_poly.entity_id
_entity_poly.type
_entity_poly.pdbx_seq_one_letter_code
_entity_poly.pdbx_strand_id
1 'polypeptide(L)'
;MEKKERTKGVLSSILWTALAFQLCAVPDARGQFYDGGATYDITEDSGYAFIDGEGTVVNLHATIANAIYVCHFGAPGATLNFFDDARAGLIYADTGSYVNIYGGSVDVWVSVSTGTEVTIYGEQFVVVDAAGTHEYDPGTMLSTANAVLTAYDGWGEVLFNGRISCVEGAYVSLASENVESGGLDVQIDVKPGSNSNVINSRSRGKVAVAVLSDATFDATQLLPETVNFAGAGVAQNKKGKYMAHAEDVDDDGNDDMVLHFRTNELELEDGIITVTLTGQINGEAISGTDNVRVL
;
A
#
# COMPACT_ATOMS: atom_id res chain seq x y z
N MET A 1 -61.53 54.88 -27.84
CA MET A 1 -60.57 55.93 -27.44
C MET A 1 -59.27 55.26 -27.07
N GLU A 2 -58.20 55.82 -27.62
CA GLU A 2 -56.86 55.27 -27.81
C GLU A 2 -55.89 55.90 -26.79
N LYS A 3 -54.70 55.29 -26.66
CA LYS A 3 -53.43 55.74 -26.04
C LYS A 3 -53.25 55.45 -24.53
N LYS A 4 -52.08 54.98 -24.07
CA LYS A 4 -50.73 55.00 -24.66
C LYS A 4 -49.83 53.94 -24.02
N GLU A 5 -49.02 53.27 -24.85
CA GLU A 5 -47.87 52.44 -24.47
C GLU A 5 -46.77 53.22 -23.74
N ARG A 6 -45.98 52.51 -22.94
CA ARG A 6 -44.53 52.73 -22.82
C ARG A 6 -43.79 51.39 -22.72
N THR A 7 -43.08 51.08 -23.79
CA THR A 7 -42.05 50.05 -23.97
C THR A 7 -40.73 50.44 -23.28
N LYS A 8 -39.99 49.41 -22.81
CA LYS A 8 -38.52 49.26 -22.67
C LYS A 8 -38.33 47.81 -22.15
N GLY A 9 -37.87 46.81 -22.92
CA GLY A 9 -36.51 46.64 -23.48
C GLY A 9 -35.52 46.34 -22.33
N VAL A 10 -34.69 45.29 -22.27
CA VAL A 10 -34.15 44.32 -23.24
C VAL A 10 -33.59 43.13 -22.40
N LEU A 11 -33.46 41.95 -23.03
CA LEU A 11 -32.77 40.74 -22.56
C LEU A 11 -31.38 41.00 -21.92
N SER A 12 -31.02 40.20 -20.90
CA SER A 12 -29.69 39.60 -20.70
C SER A 12 -29.40 39.34 -19.21
N SER A 13 -29.50 38.09 -18.76
CA SER A 13 -28.38 37.41 -18.07
C SER A 13 -28.80 36.02 -17.58
N ILE A 14 -28.33 35.02 -18.33
CA ILE A 14 -27.98 33.72 -17.77
C ILE A 14 -26.97 34.01 -16.66
N LEU A 15 -27.32 33.76 -15.40
CA LEU A 15 -26.36 33.79 -14.31
C LEU A 15 -26.70 32.67 -13.32
N TRP A 16 -26.06 31.53 -13.53
CA TRP A 16 -25.49 30.65 -12.51
C TRP A 16 -26.10 30.77 -11.10
N THR A 17 -27.00 29.86 -10.73
CA THR A 17 -27.16 29.48 -9.32
C THR A 17 -25.97 28.60 -8.93
N ALA A 18 -24.81 29.24 -8.76
CA ALA A 18 -23.76 28.74 -7.90
C ALA A 18 -24.20 29.05 -6.45
N LEU A 19 -24.65 28.02 -5.73
CA LEU A 19 -24.98 28.13 -4.32
C LEU A 19 -23.68 28.14 -3.53
N ALA A 20 -23.08 29.33 -3.37
CA ALA A 20 -21.93 29.54 -2.50
C ALA A 20 -22.36 30.31 -1.23
N PHE A 21 -22.18 29.61 -0.10
CA PHE A 21 -21.55 30.08 1.14
C PHE A 21 -21.86 31.47 1.70
N GLN A 22 -22.30 31.44 2.98
CA GLN A 22 -22.03 32.34 4.13
C GLN A 22 -23.32 32.70 4.88
N LEU A 23 -23.43 32.70 6.21
CA LEU A 23 -22.55 32.42 7.34
C LEU A 23 -23.48 32.50 8.57
N CYS A 24 -23.38 31.59 9.54
CA CYS A 24 -23.81 31.90 10.91
C CYS A 24 -22.69 31.45 11.85
N ALA A 25 -22.06 32.44 12.48
CA ALA A 25 -20.91 32.26 13.35
C ALA A 25 -21.31 31.65 14.70
N VAL A 26 -20.69 30.53 15.06
CA VAL A 26 -20.57 29.98 16.41
C VAL A 26 -19.07 29.84 16.70
N PRO A 27 -18.57 30.10 17.93
CA PRO A 27 -17.14 30.17 18.19
C PRO A 27 -16.47 28.79 18.08
N ASP A 28 -15.40 28.71 17.28
CA ASP A 28 -14.24 27.79 17.38
C ASP A 28 -14.43 26.28 17.60
N ALA A 29 -15.46 25.67 17.01
CA ALA A 29 -15.44 24.24 16.66
C ALA A 29 -15.40 24.08 15.13
N ARG A 30 -14.38 24.68 14.50
CA ARG A 30 -14.16 24.58 13.05
C ARG A 30 -13.39 23.30 12.76
N GLY A 31 -14.10 22.20 12.54
CA GLY A 31 -13.49 21.04 11.87
C GLY A 31 -13.05 21.41 10.46
N GLN A 32 -11.96 20.79 10.01
CA GLN A 32 -11.47 20.91 8.65
C GLN A 32 -12.25 19.93 7.76
N PHE A 33 -12.62 20.39 6.56
CA PHE A 33 -13.37 19.60 5.58
C PHE A 33 -12.52 19.40 4.34
N TYR A 34 -12.38 18.14 3.93
CA TYR A 34 -11.60 17.69 2.78
C TYR A 34 -12.54 16.93 1.85
N ASP A 35 -12.66 17.41 0.62
CA ASP A 35 -13.53 16.85 -0.43
C ASP A 35 -13.01 17.27 -1.81
N GLY A 36 -13.57 16.72 -2.88
CA GLY A 36 -13.36 17.15 -4.27
C GLY A 36 -12.35 16.33 -5.07
N GLY A 37 -11.99 15.12 -4.62
CA GLY A 37 -11.13 14.24 -5.40
C GLY A 37 -9.66 14.66 -5.42
N ALA A 38 -9.20 15.34 -4.36
CA ALA A 38 -7.86 15.89 -4.25
C ALA A 38 -7.08 15.26 -3.09
N THR A 39 -5.76 15.38 -3.13
CA THR A 39 -4.86 14.97 -2.06
C THR A 39 -4.51 16.14 -1.15
N TYR A 40 -4.54 15.90 0.17
CA TYR A 40 -4.23 16.88 1.19
C TYR A 40 -3.22 16.32 2.18
N ASP A 41 -2.11 17.02 2.39
CA ASP A 41 -1.12 16.70 3.43
C ASP A 41 -1.39 17.57 4.67
N ILE A 42 -1.72 16.94 5.79
CA ILE A 42 -2.02 17.62 7.05
C ILE A 42 -0.84 17.43 7.99
N THR A 43 -0.12 18.53 8.23
CA THR A 43 1.05 18.57 9.12
C THR A 43 0.83 19.51 10.31
N GLU A 44 -0.39 20.04 10.49
CA GLU A 44 -0.75 20.96 11.57
C GLU A 44 -1.89 20.39 12.41
N ASP A 45 -1.82 20.63 13.72
CA ASP A 45 -2.80 20.12 14.67
C ASP A 45 -4.19 20.77 14.48
N SER A 46 -5.23 19.98 14.70
CA SER A 46 -6.62 20.42 14.59
C SER A 46 -7.54 19.69 15.57
N GLY A 47 -8.77 20.18 15.70
CA GLY A 47 -9.79 19.56 16.55
C GLY A 47 -10.50 18.41 15.85
N TYR A 48 -11.02 18.66 14.65
CA TYR A 48 -11.83 17.70 13.89
C TYR A 48 -11.44 17.72 12.43
N ALA A 49 -11.54 16.57 11.77
CA ALA A 49 -11.38 16.43 10.32
C ALA A 49 -12.57 15.64 9.74
N PHE A 50 -13.09 16.10 8.61
CA PHE A 50 -14.14 15.46 7.82
C PHE A 50 -13.58 15.22 6.42
N ILE A 51 -13.54 13.96 6.00
CA ILE A 51 -12.87 13.50 4.79
C ILE A 51 -13.91 12.75 3.98
N ASP A 52 -14.37 13.35 2.89
CA ASP A 52 -15.51 12.85 2.13
C ASP A 52 -15.23 12.93 0.63
N GLY A 53 -16.01 12.16 -0.15
CA GLY A 53 -16.03 12.26 -1.60
C GLY A 53 -15.01 11.38 -2.32
N GLU A 54 -15.40 10.93 -3.50
CA GLU A 54 -14.63 10.00 -4.32
C GLU A 54 -13.28 10.61 -4.74
N GLY A 55 -12.21 9.86 -4.49
CA GLY A 55 -10.85 10.24 -4.83
C GLY A 55 -10.21 11.27 -3.89
N THR A 56 -10.91 11.70 -2.84
CA THR A 56 -10.32 12.55 -1.81
C THR A 56 -9.33 11.73 -1.00
N VAL A 57 -8.09 12.20 -0.89
CA VAL A 57 -7.03 11.53 -0.12
C VAL A 57 -6.48 12.50 0.93
N VAL A 58 -6.37 12.05 2.17
CA VAL A 58 -5.75 12.82 3.25
C VAL A 58 -4.58 12.04 3.81
N ASN A 59 -3.38 12.63 3.74
CA ASN A 59 -2.17 12.14 4.39
C ASN A 59 -1.99 12.91 5.69
N LEU A 60 -2.12 12.23 6.83
CA LEU A 60 -2.07 12.85 8.14
C LEU A 60 -0.73 12.56 8.83
N HIS A 61 -0.04 13.63 9.20
CA HIS A 61 1.24 13.67 9.94
C HIS A 61 1.15 14.58 11.18
N ALA A 62 -0.06 14.71 11.75
CA ALA A 62 -0.35 15.69 12.80
C ALA A 62 -1.36 15.16 13.82
N THR A 63 -1.64 15.95 14.85
CA THR A 63 -2.64 15.59 15.87
C THR A 63 -4.03 16.11 15.50
N ILE A 64 -5.00 15.20 15.36
CA ILE A 64 -6.43 15.52 15.36
C ILE A 64 -7.01 15.16 16.73
N ALA A 65 -7.08 16.14 17.63
CA ALA A 65 -7.30 15.89 19.05
C ALA A 65 -8.67 15.23 19.38
N ASN A 66 -9.72 15.50 18.59
CA ASN A 66 -11.04 14.96 18.86
C ASN A 66 -11.38 13.78 17.94
N ALA A 67 -11.76 14.05 16.69
CA ALA A 67 -12.23 12.99 15.80
C ALA A 67 -11.95 13.28 14.32
N ILE A 68 -11.63 12.21 13.60
CA ILE A 68 -11.57 12.14 12.15
C ILE A 68 -12.77 11.34 11.67
N TYR A 69 -13.50 11.90 10.72
CA TYR A 69 -14.67 11.30 10.10
C TYR A 69 -14.36 11.04 8.64
N VAL A 70 -14.42 9.79 8.20
CA VAL A 70 -14.18 9.38 6.82
C VAL A 70 -15.50 8.88 6.22
N CYS A 71 -15.91 9.44 5.08
CA CYS A 71 -17.17 9.19 4.36
C CYS A 71 -18.44 9.39 5.21
N HIS A 72 -18.39 10.23 6.25
CA HIS A 72 -19.44 10.34 7.26
C HIS A 72 -20.77 10.90 6.73
N PHE A 73 -20.73 11.73 5.70
CA PHE A 73 -21.95 12.29 5.10
C PHE A 73 -22.53 11.43 3.97
N GLY A 74 -22.14 10.15 3.89
CA GLY A 74 -22.59 9.21 2.86
C GLY A 74 -21.98 9.48 1.49
N ALA A 75 -20.82 10.12 1.46
CA ALA A 75 -20.02 10.39 0.26
C ALA A 75 -18.83 9.41 0.23
N PRO A 76 -19.01 8.19 -0.31
CA PRO A 76 -17.99 7.15 -0.29
C PRO A 76 -16.81 7.49 -1.20
N GLY A 77 -15.71 6.75 -1.06
CA GLY A 77 -14.56 6.85 -1.95
C GLY A 77 -13.43 7.73 -1.44
N ALA A 78 -13.47 8.13 -0.16
CA ALA A 78 -12.43 8.94 0.46
C ALA A 78 -11.41 8.07 1.20
N THR A 79 -10.16 8.50 1.17
CA THR A 79 -9.01 7.80 1.74
C THR A 79 -8.35 8.61 2.84
N LEU A 80 -8.10 7.98 3.98
CA LEU A 80 -7.22 8.49 5.03
C LEU A 80 -5.96 7.62 5.10
N ASN A 81 -4.80 8.26 4.96
CA ASN A 81 -3.49 7.69 5.22
C ASN A 81 -2.97 8.27 6.53
N PHE A 82 -2.85 7.45 7.56
CA PHE A 82 -2.50 7.82 8.92
C PHE A 82 -1.09 7.33 9.25
N PHE A 83 -0.14 8.25 9.40
CA PHE A 83 1.28 7.94 9.50
C PHE A 83 1.79 7.80 10.95
N ASP A 84 3.04 7.39 11.08
CA ASP A 84 3.72 7.08 12.35
C ASP A 84 3.82 8.25 13.34
N ASP A 85 3.89 9.47 12.81
CA ASP A 85 3.89 10.72 13.56
C ASP A 85 2.49 11.28 13.86
N ALA A 86 1.43 10.62 13.36
CA ALA A 86 0.06 11.07 13.56
C ALA A 86 -0.54 10.62 14.90
N ARG A 87 -1.47 11.43 15.40
CA ARG A 87 -2.29 11.09 16.56
C ARG A 87 -3.74 11.49 16.34
N ALA A 88 -4.68 10.62 16.66
CA ALA A 88 -6.11 10.96 16.65
C ALA A 88 -6.77 10.63 17.98
N GLY A 89 -7.74 11.45 18.38
CA GLY A 89 -8.64 11.06 19.46
C GLY A 89 -9.46 9.83 19.03
N LEU A 90 -10.06 9.91 17.84
CA LEU A 90 -11.04 8.95 17.33
C LEU A 90 -11.02 8.95 15.80
N ILE A 91 -11.09 7.78 15.20
CA ILE A 91 -11.28 7.62 13.75
C ILE A 91 -12.62 6.92 13.53
N TYR A 92 -13.51 7.55 12.78
CA TYR A 92 -14.76 6.95 12.30
C TYR A 92 -14.62 6.62 10.81
N ALA A 93 -14.48 5.33 10.50
CA ALA A 93 -14.53 4.83 9.13
C ALA A 93 -15.97 4.40 8.82
N ASP A 94 -16.69 5.23 8.05
CA ASP A 94 -18.04 4.93 7.58
C ASP A 94 -18.02 4.27 6.19
N THR A 95 -19.13 3.64 5.80
CA THR A 95 -19.24 2.82 4.57
C THR A 95 -18.65 3.53 3.33
N GLY A 96 -17.77 2.82 2.62
CA GLY A 96 -17.05 3.33 1.45
C GLY A 96 -15.76 4.10 1.76
N SER A 97 -15.35 4.15 3.03
CA SER A 97 -14.04 4.69 3.43
C SER A 97 -12.91 3.71 3.17
N TYR A 98 -11.78 4.27 2.77
CA TYR A 98 -10.48 3.60 2.77
C TYR A 98 -9.62 4.22 3.87
N VAL A 99 -9.20 3.45 4.88
CA VAL A 99 -8.37 3.95 5.99
C VAL A 99 -7.14 3.08 6.12
N ASN A 100 -5.99 3.68 5.84
CA ASN A 100 -4.67 3.07 5.90
C ASN A 100 -3.94 3.61 7.13
N ILE A 101 -3.56 2.74 8.05
CA ILE A 101 -2.86 3.09 9.29
C ILE A 101 -1.46 2.50 9.23
N TYR A 102 -0.50 3.34 8.92
CA TYR A 102 0.93 3.02 8.79
C TYR A 102 1.65 3.06 10.15
N GLY A 103 1.14 3.86 11.08
CA GLY A 103 1.65 3.93 12.44
C GLY A 103 0.83 4.86 13.32
N GLY A 104 1.46 5.45 14.34
CA GLY A 104 0.92 6.51 15.17
C GLY A 104 0.03 5.99 16.30
N SER A 105 -0.88 6.84 16.79
CA SER A 105 -1.73 6.46 17.92
C SER A 105 -3.17 6.96 17.83
N VAL A 106 -4.10 6.13 18.32
CA VAL A 106 -5.53 6.49 18.43
C VAL A 106 -5.99 6.31 19.88
N ASP A 107 -6.35 7.41 20.53
CA ASP A 107 -6.58 7.45 21.98
C ASP A 107 -7.87 6.71 22.41
N VAL A 108 -8.95 6.83 21.64
CA VAL A 108 -10.29 6.34 22.01
C VAL A 108 -10.60 5.03 21.31
N TRP A 109 -10.81 5.08 19.99
CA TRP A 109 -10.88 3.90 19.12
C TRP A 109 -10.86 4.29 17.63
N VAL A 110 -10.53 3.33 16.79
CA VAL A 110 -10.90 3.28 15.38
C VAL A 110 -12.22 2.52 15.31
N SER A 111 -13.27 3.21 14.91
CA SER A 111 -14.62 2.67 14.70
C SER A 111 -14.75 2.23 13.25
N VAL A 112 -15.05 0.94 13.04
CA VAL A 112 -15.07 0.32 11.72
C VAL A 112 -16.49 -0.12 11.39
N SER A 113 -17.14 0.60 10.47
CA SER A 113 -18.47 0.28 9.94
C SER A 113 -18.40 -0.80 8.84
N THR A 114 -19.53 -1.43 8.51
CA THR A 114 -19.58 -2.38 7.39
C THR A 114 -19.35 -1.67 6.05
N GLY A 115 -18.73 -2.39 5.11
CA GLY A 115 -18.40 -1.85 3.79
C GLY A 115 -17.31 -0.77 3.81
N THR A 116 -16.46 -0.79 4.83
CA THR A 116 -15.20 -0.02 4.86
C THR A 116 -14.02 -0.92 4.53
N GLU A 117 -12.94 -0.32 4.05
CA GLU A 117 -11.65 -0.96 3.91
C GLU A 117 -10.68 -0.28 4.88
N VAL A 118 -10.49 -0.89 6.05
CA VAL A 118 -9.53 -0.42 7.06
C VAL A 118 -8.36 -1.39 7.10
N THR A 119 -7.16 -0.87 6.87
CA THR A 119 -5.91 -1.62 6.89
C THR A 119 -4.98 -1.05 7.94
N ILE A 120 -4.44 -1.90 8.81
CA ILE A 120 -3.39 -1.54 9.76
C ILE A 120 -2.13 -2.26 9.35
N TYR A 121 -1.06 -1.50 9.19
CA TYR A 121 0.21 -2.00 8.72
C TYR A 121 1.17 -2.34 9.86
N GLY A 122 1.94 -3.42 9.66
CA GLY A 122 2.95 -3.92 10.59
C GLY A 122 3.42 -5.32 10.22
N GLU A 123 4.51 -5.79 10.82
CA GLU A 123 5.06 -7.13 10.64
C GLU A 123 4.59 -8.12 11.72
N GLN A 124 4.17 -7.61 12.88
CA GLN A 124 3.56 -8.39 13.95
C GLN A 124 2.47 -7.57 14.64
N PHE A 125 1.39 -8.21 15.07
CA PHE A 125 0.28 -7.55 15.75
C PHE A 125 -0.03 -8.23 17.07
N VAL A 126 -0.17 -7.44 18.13
CA VAL A 126 -0.64 -7.90 19.43
C VAL A 126 -1.99 -7.26 19.71
N VAL A 127 -3.00 -8.09 19.94
CA VAL A 127 -4.37 -7.66 20.24
C VAL A 127 -4.74 -8.11 21.64
N VAL A 128 -5.19 -7.15 22.46
CA VAL A 128 -5.66 -7.41 23.83
C VAL A 128 -7.14 -7.10 23.90
N ASP A 129 -7.94 -8.12 24.15
CA ASP A 129 -9.40 -8.05 24.28
C ASP A 129 -9.89 -8.67 25.60
N ALA A 130 -11.20 -8.87 25.73
CA ALA A 130 -11.79 -9.48 26.92
C ALA A 130 -11.43 -10.97 27.09
N ALA A 131 -11.00 -11.65 26.03
CA ALA A 131 -10.59 -13.05 26.05
C ALA A 131 -9.10 -13.23 26.37
N GLY A 132 -8.27 -12.21 26.13
CA GLY A 132 -6.86 -12.21 26.52
C GLY A 132 -5.97 -11.47 25.53
N THR A 133 -4.71 -11.86 25.48
CA THR A 133 -3.71 -11.37 24.53
C THR A 133 -3.56 -12.39 23.41
N HIS A 134 -3.61 -11.91 22.17
CA HIS A 134 -3.50 -12.70 20.96
C HIS A 134 -2.46 -12.07 20.05
N GLU A 135 -1.68 -12.89 19.38
CA GLU A 135 -0.71 -12.47 18.37
C GLU A 135 -1.24 -12.83 16.98
N TYR A 136 -1.04 -11.94 16.01
CA TYR A 136 -1.42 -12.14 14.63
C TYR A 136 -0.29 -11.74 13.69
N ASP A 137 -0.25 -12.42 12.56
CA ASP A 137 0.64 -12.13 11.44
C ASP A 137 -0.11 -11.32 10.37
N PRO A 138 0.61 -10.60 9.49
CA PRO A 138 0.06 -10.00 8.27
C PRO A 138 -0.76 -11.00 7.43
N GLY A 139 -1.77 -10.49 6.72
CA GLY A 139 -2.73 -11.30 5.94
C GLY A 139 -3.97 -11.72 6.73
N THR A 140 -4.10 -11.27 7.99
CA THR A 140 -5.24 -11.60 8.85
C THR A 140 -6.39 -10.61 8.67
N MET A 141 -7.61 -11.12 8.50
CA MET A 141 -8.84 -10.34 8.62
C MET A 141 -9.37 -10.42 10.06
N LEU A 142 -9.24 -9.33 10.81
CA LEU A 142 -9.61 -9.26 12.23
C LEU A 142 -10.99 -8.61 12.41
N SER A 143 -11.91 -9.32 13.06
CA SER A 143 -13.15 -8.73 13.59
C SER A 143 -13.09 -8.77 15.11
N THR A 144 -13.00 -7.59 15.74
CA THR A 144 -12.93 -7.46 17.19
C THR A 144 -13.69 -6.22 17.68
N ALA A 145 -14.11 -6.23 18.95
CA ALA A 145 -14.82 -5.13 19.57
C ALA A 145 -14.13 -4.71 20.87
N ASN A 146 -13.82 -3.42 20.98
CA ASN A 146 -13.15 -2.82 22.14
C ASN A 146 -11.80 -3.48 22.50
N ALA A 147 -11.01 -3.87 21.50
CA ALA A 147 -9.68 -4.43 21.70
C ALA A 147 -8.60 -3.37 21.54
N VAL A 148 -7.52 -3.47 22.31
CA VAL A 148 -6.30 -2.70 22.07
C VAL A 148 -5.47 -3.46 21.05
N LEU A 149 -5.06 -2.81 19.97
CA LEU A 149 -4.17 -3.36 18.96
C LEU A 149 -2.86 -2.57 18.97
N THR A 150 -1.76 -3.30 19.04
CA THR A 150 -0.41 -2.78 18.84
C THR A 150 0.18 -3.45 17.60
N ALA A 151 0.64 -2.65 16.64
CA ALA A 151 1.38 -3.12 15.49
C ALA A 151 2.87 -2.82 15.67
N TYR A 152 3.71 -3.75 15.23
CA TYR A 152 5.16 -3.67 15.32
C TYR A 152 5.80 -3.73 13.94
N ASP A 153 6.97 -3.10 13.79
CA ASP A 153 7.81 -3.28 12.59
C ASP A 153 8.61 -4.59 12.65
N GLY A 154 9.42 -4.85 11.62
CA GLY A 154 10.27 -6.05 11.53
C GLY A 154 11.41 -6.09 12.55
N TRP A 155 11.64 -5.02 13.29
CA TRP A 155 12.64 -4.90 14.35
C TRP A 155 12.03 -5.00 15.75
N GLY A 156 10.69 -5.07 15.86
CA GLY A 156 9.96 -5.15 17.10
C GLY A 156 9.68 -3.80 17.75
N GLU A 157 9.87 -2.68 17.03
CA GLU A 157 9.47 -1.35 17.49
C GLU A 157 7.97 -1.12 17.23
N VAL A 158 7.33 -0.35 18.09
CA VAL A 158 5.89 -0.05 17.97
C VAL A 158 5.67 0.93 16.83
N LEU A 159 4.92 0.52 15.81
CA LEU A 159 4.45 1.40 14.73
C LEU A 159 3.14 2.06 15.13
N PHE A 160 2.17 1.27 15.56
CA PHE A 160 0.83 1.73 15.88
C PHE A 160 0.38 1.26 17.26
N ASN A 161 -0.32 2.13 17.98
CA ASN A 161 -1.08 1.75 19.17
C ASN A 161 -2.46 2.42 19.20
N GLY A 162 -3.51 1.62 19.23
CA GLY A 162 -4.86 2.16 19.34
C GLY A 162 -5.90 1.10 19.67
N ARG A 163 -7.10 1.55 20.04
CA ARG A 163 -8.24 0.65 20.23
C ARG A 163 -8.99 0.46 18.93
N ILE A 164 -9.46 -0.75 18.65
CA ILE A 164 -10.25 -1.09 17.47
C ILE A 164 -11.62 -1.58 17.91
N SER A 165 -12.67 -1.11 17.23
CA SER A 165 -14.04 -1.58 17.43
C SER A 165 -14.75 -1.74 16.10
N CYS A 166 -14.93 -3.00 15.69
CA CYS A 166 -15.68 -3.38 14.50
C CYS A 166 -17.14 -3.59 14.88
N VAL A 167 -18.05 -3.06 14.06
CA VAL A 167 -19.46 -3.48 14.12
C VAL A 167 -19.60 -4.91 13.58
N GLU A 168 -20.73 -5.56 13.86
CA GLU A 168 -20.99 -6.91 13.35
C GLU A 168 -20.88 -6.97 11.82
N GLY A 169 -20.01 -7.87 11.32
CA GLY A 169 -19.73 -8.04 9.90
C GLY A 169 -18.70 -7.08 9.30
N ALA A 170 -18.08 -6.22 10.11
CA ALA A 170 -16.93 -5.40 9.71
C ALA A 170 -15.61 -6.06 10.16
N TYR A 171 -14.54 -5.75 9.45
CA TYR A 171 -13.22 -6.32 9.68
C TYR A 171 -12.14 -5.26 9.43
N VAL A 172 -11.01 -5.41 10.09
CA VAL A 172 -9.76 -4.72 9.77
C VAL A 172 -8.82 -5.71 9.12
N SER A 173 -8.19 -5.31 8.03
CA SER A 173 -7.09 -6.04 7.41
C SER A 173 -5.80 -5.73 8.17
N LEU A 174 -5.13 -6.76 8.67
CA LEU A 174 -3.76 -6.64 9.18
C LEU A 174 -2.82 -6.98 8.03
N ALA A 175 -2.03 -6.01 7.60
CA ALA A 175 -1.17 -6.15 6.42
C ALA A 175 0.25 -5.73 6.78
N SER A 176 1.24 -6.21 6.04
CA SER A 176 2.57 -5.61 6.10
C SER A 176 2.60 -4.39 5.18
N GLU A 177 3.27 -3.29 5.57
CA GLU A 177 3.58 -2.20 4.61
C GLU A 177 4.36 -2.77 3.43
N ASN A 178 5.14 -3.81 3.69
CA ASN A 178 5.72 -4.70 2.72
C ASN A 178 4.66 -5.71 2.26
N VAL A 179 3.65 -5.25 1.52
CA VAL A 179 2.98 -6.09 0.52
C VAL A 179 4.03 -6.40 -0.55
N GLU A 180 4.97 -7.29 -0.23
CA GLU A 180 6.24 -7.44 -0.94
C GLU A 180 7.04 -6.12 -0.96
N SER A 181 8.17 -6.07 -0.25
CA SER A 181 8.97 -4.86 -0.04
C SER A 181 8.95 -3.91 -1.23
N GLY A 182 8.80 -2.60 -0.97
CA GLY A 182 9.21 -1.52 -1.87
C GLY A 182 10.72 -1.55 -2.14
N GLY A 183 11.17 -2.67 -2.69
CA GLY A 183 12.41 -2.78 -3.41
C GLY A 183 12.20 -2.28 -4.82
N LEU A 184 13.30 -1.93 -5.47
CA LEU A 184 13.26 -1.56 -6.88
C LEU A 184 12.61 -2.70 -7.69
N ASP A 185 11.53 -2.38 -8.40
CA ASP A 185 10.96 -3.29 -9.40
C ASP A 185 11.94 -3.40 -10.56
N VAL A 186 12.44 -4.61 -10.80
CA VAL A 186 13.45 -4.88 -11.82
C VAL A 186 12.89 -5.83 -12.87
N GLN A 187 13.33 -5.63 -14.10
CA GLN A 187 13.02 -6.58 -15.17
C GLN A 187 13.92 -7.80 -15.02
N ILE A 188 13.32 -8.98 -15.13
CA ILE A 188 14.06 -10.25 -15.16
C ILE A 188 13.67 -11.05 -16.41
N ASP A 189 14.61 -11.87 -16.89
CA ASP A 189 14.37 -12.84 -17.96
C ASP A 189 14.80 -14.24 -17.50
N VAL A 190 13.84 -15.17 -17.41
CA VAL A 190 14.09 -16.55 -17.01
C VAL A 190 14.45 -17.38 -18.24
N LYS A 191 15.72 -17.77 -18.33
CA LYS A 191 16.38 -18.34 -19.53
C LYS A 191 16.60 -17.30 -20.63
N PRO A 192 17.50 -16.34 -20.40
CA PRO A 192 17.87 -15.37 -21.41
C PRO A 192 18.25 -16.05 -22.73
N GLY A 193 17.74 -15.49 -23.84
CA GLY A 193 17.89 -16.01 -25.20
C GLY A 193 16.93 -17.14 -25.61
N SER A 194 15.94 -17.50 -24.77
CA SER A 194 14.92 -18.51 -25.07
C SER A 194 13.51 -17.95 -24.97
N ASN A 195 12.76 -17.90 -26.08
CA ASN A 195 11.38 -17.36 -26.10
C ASN A 195 10.28 -18.21 -25.39
N SER A 196 10.63 -19.21 -24.60
CA SER A 196 9.67 -20.21 -24.10
C SER A 196 9.68 -20.45 -22.59
N ASN A 197 10.70 -19.96 -21.89
CA ASN A 197 10.88 -19.98 -20.42
C ASN A 197 10.39 -21.29 -19.77
N VAL A 198 10.68 -22.42 -20.42
CA VAL A 198 10.19 -23.74 -19.99
C VAL A 198 11.11 -24.33 -18.94
N ILE A 199 10.65 -24.53 -17.71
CA ILE A 199 11.41 -25.18 -16.64
C ILE A 199 10.94 -26.61 -16.48
N ASN A 200 11.86 -27.57 -16.46
CA ASN A 200 11.56 -28.95 -16.07
C ASN A 200 11.96 -29.12 -14.61
N SER A 201 10.98 -29.06 -13.71
CA SER A 201 11.19 -29.08 -12.24
C SER A 201 11.88 -30.37 -11.77
N ARG A 202 11.76 -31.45 -12.55
CA ARG A 202 12.37 -32.76 -12.28
C ARG A 202 13.81 -32.89 -12.76
N SER A 203 14.32 -31.90 -13.47
CA SER A 203 15.70 -31.92 -13.96
C SER A 203 16.69 -31.66 -12.81
N ARG A 204 17.88 -32.27 -12.90
CA ARG A 204 19.03 -31.95 -12.01
C ARG A 204 19.93 -30.87 -12.63
N GLY A 205 19.34 -30.05 -13.50
CA GLY A 205 20.02 -29.00 -14.23
C GLY A 205 20.12 -27.72 -13.42
N LYS A 206 20.33 -26.63 -14.16
CA LYS A 206 20.24 -25.27 -13.64
C LYS A 206 19.37 -24.45 -14.58
N VAL A 207 18.71 -23.47 -14.02
CA VAL A 207 18.06 -22.39 -14.77
C VAL A 207 18.91 -21.14 -14.63
N ALA A 208 19.10 -20.40 -15.73
CA ALA A 208 19.70 -19.08 -15.70
C ALA A 208 18.57 -18.06 -15.61
N VAL A 209 18.75 -17.01 -14.84
CA VAL A 209 17.84 -15.85 -14.77
C VAL A 209 18.72 -14.60 -14.89
N ALA A 210 18.39 -13.71 -15.81
CA ALA A 210 19.02 -12.40 -15.91
C ALA A 210 18.18 -11.37 -15.16
N VAL A 211 18.84 -10.48 -14.42
CA VAL A 211 18.26 -9.22 -13.94
C VAL A 211 18.81 -8.13 -14.85
N LEU A 212 17.93 -7.44 -15.56
CA LEU A 212 18.31 -6.51 -16.62
C LEU A 212 18.72 -5.16 -16.06
N SER A 213 19.80 -4.61 -16.57
CA SER A 213 20.23 -3.23 -16.31
C SER A 213 19.46 -2.25 -17.23
N ASP A 214 19.47 -0.97 -16.86
CA ASP A 214 19.00 0.10 -17.74
C ASP A 214 19.80 1.40 -17.51
N ALA A 215 19.37 2.49 -18.14
CA ALA A 215 20.05 3.80 -18.03
C ALA A 215 20.11 4.38 -16.60
N THR A 216 19.29 3.87 -15.69
CA THR A 216 19.13 4.31 -14.29
C THR A 216 19.41 3.20 -13.27
N PHE A 217 19.51 1.95 -13.70
CA PHE A 217 19.69 0.78 -12.85
C PHE A 217 20.86 -0.10 -13.31
N ASP A 218 21.79 -0.38 -12.40
CA ASP A 218 22.95 -1.26 -12.63
C ASP A 218 22.77 -2.57 -11.87
N ALA A 219 22.30 -3.61 -12.56
CA ALA A 219 22.07 -4.93 -12.00
C ALA A 219 23.38 -5.60 -11.53
N THR A 220 24.55 -5.17 -12.03
CA THR A 220 25.84 -5.77 -11.65
C THR A 220 26.21 -5.53 -10.19
N GLN A 221 25.55 -4.58 -9.52
CA GLN A 221 25.69 -4.32 -8.09
C GLN A 221 24.91 -5.29 -7.19
N LEU A 222 24.13 -6.21 -7.78
CA LEU A 222 23.34 -7.20 -7.04
C LEU A 222 24.24 -8.13 -6.24
N LEU A 223 23.90 -8.31 -4.96
CA LEU A 223 24.61 -9.20 -4.04
C LEU A 223 24.05 -10.63 -4.19
N PRO A 224 24.76 -11.59 -4.84
CA PRO A 224 24.19 -12.90 -5.15
C PRO A 224 23.79 -13.72 -3.91
N GLU A 225 24.39 -13.45 -2.75
CA GLU A 225 24.05 -14.06 -1.46
C GLU A 225 22.68 -13.67 -0.92
N THR A 226 22.13 -12.54 -1.38
CA THR A 226 20.82 -12.04 -0.96
C THR A 226 19.70 -12.50 -1.88
N VAL A 227 20.05 -13.07 -3.04
CA VAL A 227 19.07 -13.37 -4.08
C VAL A 227 18.35 -14.68 -3.80
N ASN A 228 17.02 -14.62 -3.89
CA ASN A 228 16.13 -15.78 -3.89
C ASN A 228 15.30 -15.78 -5.18
N PHE A 229 15.16 -16.93 -5.81
CA PHE A 229 14.29 -17.12 -6.97
C PHE A 229 13.43 -18.37 -6.75
N ALA A 230 12.11 -18.18 -6.67
CA ALA A 230 11.14 -19.24 -6.39
C ALA A 230 11.60 -20.20 -5.26
N GLY A 231 11.98 -19.63 -4.11
CA GLY A 231 12.44 -20.38 -2.93
C GLY A 231 13.92 -20.76 -2.94
N ALA A 232 14.62 -20.72 -4.08
CA ALA A 232 16.02 -21.13 -4.18
C ALA A 232 17.01 -19.97 -4.13
N GLY A 233 18.11 -20.13 -3.39
CA GLY A 233 19.27 -19.24 -3.48
C GLY A 233 20.14 -19.51 -4.71
N VAL A 234 21.04 -18.57 -5.03
CA VAL A 234 21.98 -18.69 -6.16
C VAL A 234 22.90 -19.90 -5.96
N ALA A 235 22.99 -20.75 -7.00
CA ALA A 235 23.79 -21.96 -6.95
C ALA A 235 25.27 -21.62 -6.76
N GLN A 236 25.96 -22.38 -5.91
CA GLN A 236 27.40 -22.28 -5.73
C GLN A 236 28.15 -23.39 -6.48
N ASN A 237 29.37 -23.06 -6.95
CA ASN A 237 30.27 -24.06 -7.51
C ASN A 237 30.98 -24.87 -6.39
N LYS A 238 31.81 -25.85 -6.76
CA LYS A 238 32.52 -26.72 -5.79
C LYS A 238 33.47 -25.98 -4.83
N LYS A 239 33.79 -24.71 -5.11
CA LYS A 239 34.65 -23.85 -4.29
C LYS A 239 33.84 -22.86 -3.44
N GLY A 240 32.51 -22.97 -3.42
CA GLY A 240 31.62 -22.08 -2.66
C GLY A 240 31.40 -20.70 -3.31
N LYS A 241 31.89 -20.48 -4.54
CA LYS A 241 31.62 -19.22 -5.25
C LYS A 241 30.24 -19.28 -5.91
N TYR A 242 29.43 -18.23 -5.73
CA TYR A 242 28.17 -18.06 -6.43
C TYR A 242 28.35 -18.13 -7.94
N MET A 243 27.43 -18.81 -8.61
CA MET A 243 27.35 -18.90 -10.05
C MET A 243 26.56 -17.70 -10.59
N ALA A 244 27.24 -16.57 -10.56
CA ALA A 244 26.77 -15.28 -11.05
C ALA A 244 27.85 -14.64 -11.93
N HIS A 245 27.45 -13.95 -12.99
CA HIS A 245 28.35 -13.16 -13.84
C HIS A 245 27.60 -12.03 -14.55
N ALA A 246 28.34 -11.02 -14.97
CA ALA A 246 27.82 -9.91 -15.76
C ALA A 246 27.91 -10.24 -17.27
N GLU A 247 26.83 -9.98 -18.01
CA GLU A 247 26.70 -10.21 -19.45
C GLU A 247 25.53 -9.38 -19.98
N ASP A 248 25.74 -8.59 -21.03
CA ASP A 248 24.67 -7.94 -21.81
C ASP A 248 23.87 -9.02 -22.56
N VAL A 249 22.69 -9.39 -22.05
CA VAL A 249 21.89 -10.51 -22.59
C VAL A 249 20.87 -10.07 -23.64
N ASP A 250 20.56 -8.78 -23.72
CA ASP A 250 19.56 -8.22 -24.64
C ASP A 250 20.15 -7.28 -25.73
N ASP A 251 21.48 -7.14 -25.77
CA ASP A 251 22.26 -6.33 -26.70
C ASP A 251 21.94 -4.82 -26.62
N ASP A 252 21.58 -4.31 -25.44
CA ASP A 252 21.27 -2.88 -25.20
C ASP A 252 22.51 -2.02 -24.87
N GLY A 253 23.65 -2.67 -24.57
CA GLY A 253 24.92 -2.04 -24.23
C GLY A 253 25.17 -1.82 -22.74
N ASN A 254 24.26 -2.26 -21.86
CA ASN A 254 24.43 -2.32 -20.42
C ASN A 254 24.63 -3.79 -19.99
N ASP A 255 25.63 -4.07 -19.13
CA ASP A 255 25.82 -5.44 -18.65
C ASP A 255 24.72 -5.81 -17.64
N ASP A 256 24.07 -6.95 -17.83
CA ASP A 256 23.05 -7.50 -16.92
C ASP A 256 23.68 -8.43 -15.88
N MET A 257 22.95 -8.75 -14.82
CA MET A 257 23.38 -9.77 -13.85
C MET A 257 22.72 -11.11 -14.14
N VAL A 258 23.51 -12.09 -14.57
CA VAL A 258 23.05 -13.46 -14.84
C VAL A 258 23.35 -14.37 -13.65
N LEU A 259 22.31 -15.04 -13.16
CA LEU A 259 22.33 -15.86 -11.95
C LEU A 259 21.86 -17.28 -12.28
N HIS A 260 22.53 -18.29 -11.71
CA HIS A 260 22.15 -19.69 -11.92
C HIS A 260 21.54 -20.32 -10.66
N PHE A 261 20.38 -20.96 -10.81
CA PHE A 261 19.67 -21.64 -9.74
C PHE A 261 19.57 -23.14 -10.05
N ARG A 262 19.65 -24.01 -9.02
CA ARG A 262 19.47 -25.45 -9.24
C ARG A 262 17.99 -25.76 -9.36
N THR A 263 17.62 -26.42 -10.46
CA THR A 263 16.20 -26.63 -10.77
C THR A 263 15.46 -27.47 -9.72
N ASN A 264 16.18 -28.37 -9.05
CA ASN A 264 15.63 -29.22 -7.98
C ASN A 264 15.56 -28.54 -6.60
N GLU A 265 16.01 -27.29 -6.49
CA GLU A 265 15.89 -26.46 -5.27
C GLU A 265 14.75 -25.43 -5.42
N LEU A 266 14.16 -25.29 -6.61
CA LEU A 266 13.06 -24.36 -6.87
C LEU A 266 11.73 -24.93 -6.38
N GLU A 267 10.94 -24.08 -5.76
CA GLU A 267 9.58 -24.33 -5.31
C GLU A 267 8.61 -23.89 -6.41
N LEU A 268 8.31 -24.81 -7.33
CA LEU A 268 7.50 -24.54 -8.52
C LEU A 268 6.32 -25.52 -8.62
N GLU A 269 5.16 -24.99 -9.01
CA GLU A 269 3.99 -25.77 -9.37
C GLU A 269 3.96 -26.05 -10.89
N ASP A 270 3.51 -27.24 -11.29
CA ASP A 270 3.35 -27.61 -12.70
C ASP A 270 2.30 -26.69 -13.37
N GLY A 271 2.64 -26.08 -14.52
CA GLY A 271 1.71 -25.19 -15.22
C GLY A 271 2.38 -23.95 -15.81
N ILE A 272 1.57 -22.95 -16.14
CA ILE A 272 2.04 -21.61 -16.49
C ILE A 272 1.87 -20.76 -15.23
N ILE A 273 2.98 -20.27 -14.69
CA ILE A 273 3.02 -19.52 -13.44
C ILE A 273 3.91 -18.29 -13.59
N THR A 274 3.63 -17.27 -12.79
CA THR A 274 4.55 -16.15 -12.57
C THR A 274 5.49 -16.52 -11.44
N VAL A 275 6.79 -16.31 -11.65
CA VAL A 275 7.83 -16.57 -10.64
C VAL A 275 8.50 -15.27 -10.26
N THR A 276 8.85 -15.17 -8.99
CA THR A 276 9.46 -13.97 -8.40
C THR A 276 10.92 -14.22 -8.08
N LEU A 277 11.77 -13.24 -8.40
CA LEU A 277 13.13 -13.08 -7.93
C LEU A 277 13.15 -11.93 -6.94
N THR A 278 13.77 -12.13 -5.78
CA THR A 278 14.06 -11.07 -4.81
C THR A 278 15.57 -10.98 -4.56
N GLY A 279 16.05 -9.82 -4.13
CA GLY A 279 17.46 -9.61 -3.81
C GLY A 279 17.71 -8.26 -3.15
N GLN A 280 18.99 -7.88 -3.02
CA GLN A 280 19.38 -6.58 -2.50
C GLN A 280 20.53 -5.94 -3.29
N ILE A 281 20.43 -4.63 -3.51
CA ILE A 281 21.47 -3.76 -4.08
C ILE A 281 21.69 -2.59 -3.12
N ASN A 282 22.93 -2.38 -2.67
CA ASN A 282 23.29 -1.27 -1.77
C ASN A 282 22.42 -1.15 -0.49
N GLY A 283 21.86 -2.27 -0.03
CA GLY A 283 20.95 -2.32 1.14
C GLY A 283 19.48 -2.05 0.82
N GLU A 284 19.15 -1.74 -0.43
CA GLU A 284 17.78 -1.63 -0.94
C GLU A 284 17.34 -3.00 -1.46
N ALA A 285 16.12 -3.43 -1.13
CA ALA A 285 15.55 -4.64 -1.69
C ALA A 285 15.29 -4.46 -3.19
N ILE A 286 15.21 -5.56 -3.94
CA ILE A 286 14.70 -5.56 -5.31
C ILE A 286 13.73 -6.74 -5.48
N SER A 287 12.77 -6.59 -6.38
CA SER A 287 11.86 -7.66 -6.79
C SER A 287 11.66 -7.62 -8.30
N GLY A 288 11.55 -8.77 -8.94
CA GLY A 288 11.23 -8.86 -10.35
C GLY A 288 10.46 -10.15 -10.64
N THR A 289 9.62 -10.12 -11.67
CA THR A 289 8.79 -11.25 -12.04
C THR A 289 8.88 -11.60 -13.52
N ASP A 290 8.73 -12.88 -13.84
CA ASP A 290 8.60 -13.37 -15.21
C ASP A 290 7.69 -14.61 -15.26
N ASN A 291 7.14 -14.89 -16.44
CA ASN A 291 6.24 -16.02 -16.67
C ASN A 291 7.01 -17.23 -17.18
N VAL A 292 6.84 -18.36 -16.51
CA VAL A 292 7.47 -19.62 -16.88
C VAL A 292 6.44 -20.70 -17.15
N ARG A 293 6.83 -21.69 -17.95
CA ARG A 293 6.07 -22.93 -18.11
C ARG A 293 6.80 -24.08 -17.43
N VAL A 294 6.23 -24.63 -16.38
CA VAL A 294 6.78 -25.74 -15.60
C VAL A 294 6.23 -27.08 -16.12
N LEU A 295 7.13 -28.06 -16.30
CA LEU A 295 6.86 -29.43 -16.78
C LEU A 295 7.28 -30.51 -15.78
#